data_AF-Q2A0P3-F1
#
_entry.id   AF-Q2A0P3-F1
#
_cell.length_a   1.000
_cell.length_b   1.000
_cell.length_c   1.000
_cell.angle_alpha   90.00
_cell.angle_beta   90.00
_cell.angle_gamma   90.00
#
_symmetry.space_group_name_H-M   'P 1'
#
loop_
_entity.id
_entity.type
_entity.pdbx_description
1 polymer ?
#
loop_
_entity_poly.entity_id
_entity_poly.type
_entity_poly.pdbx_seq_one_letter_code
_entity_poly.pdbx_strand_id
1 'polypeptide(L)'
;YIPKNPYQYKVWYVVNSTYFEYLMFTLILLNTICLAMQHHGQTINFNDAMNILNMLFTGLFTVEMILKLIAFKPRHYFVDAWNTFDALTVVGSIVDIAITEVNGLQNSEENARISITFFRLFRVMRLVKLLSRGEGIRTLLWTFIK
;
A
#
# COMPACT_ATOMS: atom_id res chain seq x y z
N TYR A 1 0.81 -2.06 -22.28
CA TYR A 1 0.08 -3.25 -22.78
C TYR A 1 -1.39 -2.91 -22.88
N ILE A 2 -2.01 -3.06 -24.06
CA ILE A 2 -3.46 -2.83 -24.24
C ILE A 2 -4.14 -4.21 -24.29
N PRO A 3 -5.11 -4.50 -23.40
CA PRO A 3 -5.77 -5.80 -23.37
C PRO A 3 -6.76 -5.96 -24.52
N LYS A 4 -6.85 -7.18 -25.09
CA LYS A 4 -7.79 -7.52 -26.17
C LYS A 4 -9.20 -7.91 -25.67
N ASN A 5 -9.32 -8.36 -24.42
CA ASN A 5 -10.60 -8.77 -23.83
C ASN A 5 -11.40 -7.51 -23.40
N PRO A 6 -12.66 -7.33 -23.83
CA PRO A 6 -13.45 -6.15 -23.51
C PRO A 6 -13.68 -5.93 -22.01
N TYR A 7 -13.84 -7.00 -21.21
CA TYR A 7 -13.98 -6.87 -19.76
C TYR A 7 -12.68 -6.38 -19.11
N GLN A 8 -11.55 -6.91 -19.56
CA GLN A 8 -10.22 -6.49 -19.11
C GLN A 8 -9.92 -5.04 -19.53
N TYR A 9 -10.36 -4.64 -20.72
CA TYR A 9 -10.19 -3.27 -21.23
C TYR A 9 -10.93 -2.24 -20.38
N LYS A 10 -12.15 -2.53 -19.92
CA LYS A 10 -12.86 -1.64 -18.99
C LYS A 10 -12.08 -1.41 -17.70
N VAL A 11 -11.54 -2.47 -17.09
CA VAL A 11 -10.73 -2.36 -15.87
C VAL A 11 -9.43 -1.60 -16.15
N TRP A 12 -8.77 -1.91 -17.26
CA TRP A 12 -7.56 -1.22 -17.69
C TRP A 12 -7.79 0.27 -17.91
N TYR A 13 -8.90 0.65 -18.53
CA TYR A 13 -9.28 2.05 -18.75
C TYR A 13 -9.50 2.80 -17.43
N VAL A 14 -10.15 2.16 -16.45
CA VAL A 14 -10.36 2.75 -15.11
C VAL A 14 -9.02 2.92 -14.39
N VAL A 15 -8.19 1.88 -14.34
CA VAL A 15 -6.89 1.90 -13.64
C VAL A 15 -5.91 2.90 -14.27
N ASN A 16 -5.98 3.09 -15.58
CA ASN A 16 -5.15 4.05 -16.31
C ASN A 16 -5.77 5.46 -16.37
N SER A 17 -6.93 5.69 -15.74
CA SER A 17 -7.55 7.01 -15.71
C SER A 17 -6.85 7.93 -14.72
N THR A 18 -6.72 9.21 -15.07
CA THR A 18 -6.13 10.23 -14.19
C THR A 18 -6.94 10.38 -12.90
N TYR A 19 -8.25 10.14 -12.94
CA TYR A 19 -9.10 10.17 -11.74
C TYR A 19 -8.73 9.08 -10.73
N PHE A 20 -8.50 7.85 -11.20
CA PHE A 20 -8.05 6.75 -10.36
C PHE A 20 -6.66 7.06 -9.77
N GLU A 21 -5.79 7.66 -10.57
CA GLU A 21 -4.50 8.11 -10.09
C GLU A 21 -4.63 9.15 -8.96
N TYR A 22 -5.38 10.23 -9.14
CA TYR A 22 -5.60 11.24 -8.09
C TYR A 22 -6.26 10.66 -6.84
N LEU A 23 -7.21 9.73 -6.98
CA LEU A 23 -7.84 9.03 -5.87
C LEU A 23 -6.79 8.27 -5.05
N MET A 24 -5.96 7.45 -5.70
CA MET A 24 -4.95 6.68 -4.99
C MET A 24 -3.88 7.57 -4.36
N PHE A 25 -3.51 8.68 -5.01
CA PHE A 25 -2.61 9.68 -4.43
C PHE A 25 -3.20 10.29 -3.15
N THR A 26 -4.49 10.65 -3.18
CA THR A 26 -5.20 11.22 -2.03
C THR A 26 -5.27 10.22 -0.87
N LEU A 27 -5.51 8.93 -1.16
CA LEU A 27 -5.50 7.87 -0.15
C LEU A 27 -4.13 7.69 0.51
N ILE A 28 -3.03 7.81 -0.23
CA ILE A 28 -1.68 7.77 0.34
C ILE A 28 -1.47 8.95 1.29
N LEU A 29 -1.84 10.17 0.88
CA LEU A 29 -1.71 11.35 1.73
C LEU A 29 -2.55 11.24 3.01
N LEU A 30 -3.81 10.80 2.90
CA LEU A 30 -4.67 10.59 4.07
C LEU A 30 -4.10 9.51 5.01
N ASN A 31 -3.59 8.41 4.46
CA ASN A 31 -2.92 7.38 5.26
C ASN A 31 -1.68 7.93 5.97
N THR A 32 -0.92 8.80 5.30
CA THR A 32 0.26 9.48 5.89
C THR A 32 -0.13 10.33 7.09
N ILE A 33 -1.19 11.13 6.95
CA ILE A 33 -1.69 11.99 8.04
C ILE A 33 -2.15 11.11 9.21
N CYS A 34 -2.84 10.00 8.95
CA CYS A 34 -3.25 9.05 9.98
C CYS A 34 -2.06 8.42 10.73
N LEU A 35 -0.97 8.11 10.02
CA LEU A 35 0.27 7.65 10.65
C LEU A 35 0.94 8.76 11.48
N ALA A 36 0.95 10.00 10.97
CA ALA A 36 1.57 11.14 11.66
C ALA A 36 0.79 11.60 12.91
N MET A 37 -0.53 11.36 12.97
CA MET A 37 -1.35 11.69 14.13
C MET A 37 -1.19 10.70 15.31
N GLN A 38 -0.51 9.57 15.12
CA GLN A 38 -0.26 8.62 16.22
C GLN A 38 0.79 9.18 17.18
N HIS A 39 0.49 9.18 18.48
CA HIS A 39 1.35 9.68 19.55
C HIS A 39 1.29 8.76 20.78
N HIS A 40 2.29 8.86 21.66
CA HIS A 40 2.27 8.12 22.92
C HIS A 40 1.19 8.66 23.87
N GLY A 41 0.55 7.77 24.65
CA GLY A 41 -0.48 8.14 25.62
C GLY A 41 -1.87 8.41 25.02
N GLN A 42 -2.18 7.82 23.87
CA GLN A 42 -3.49 7.95 23.23
C GLN A 42 -4.61 7.27 24.00
N THR A 43 -5.81 7.82 23.88
CA THR A 43 -7.02 7.18 24.40
C THR A 43 -7.30 5.90 23.61
N ILE A 44 -7.89 4.90 24.28
CA ILE A 44 -8.21 3.59 23.68
C ILE A 44 -9.07 3.78 22.42
N ASN A 45 -10.11 4.62 22.50
CA ASN A 45 -10.99 4.93 21.38
C ASN A 45 -10.24 5.52 20.17
N PHE A 46 -9.22 6.35 20.39
CA PHE A 46 -8.43 6.93 19.31
C PHE A 46 -7.56 5.85 18.64
N ASN A 47 -6.94 4.98 19.45
CA ASN A 47 -6.15 3.87 18.93
C ASN A 47 -7.00 2.91 18.09
N ASP A 48 -8.21 2.58 18.55
CA ASP A 48 -9.15 1.72 17.83
C ASP A 48 -9.59 2.37 16.51
N ALA A 49 -9.93 3.66 16.52
CA ALA A 49 -10.25 4.40 15.31
C ALA A 49 -9.08 4.39 14.31
N MET A 50 -7.85 4.55 14.79
CA MET A 50 -6.66 4.56 13.94
C MET A 50 -6.35 3.16 13.37
N ASN A 51 -6.61 2.10 14.13
CA ASN A 51 -6.51 0.72 13.64
C ASN A 51 -7.54 0.44 12.54
N ILE A 52 -8.80 0.87 12.72
CA ILE A 52 -9.84 0.74 11.70
C ILE A 52 -9.45 1.48 10.41
N LEU A 53 -8.94 2.71 10.52
CA LEU A 53 -8.46 3.48 9.36
C LEU A 53 -7.29 2.79 8.66
N ASN A 54 -6.32 2.27 9.41
CA ASN A 54 -5.18 1.53 8.84
C ASN A 54 -5.64 0.29 8.08
N MET A 55 -6.61 -0.45 8.61
CA MET A 55 -7.21 -1.61 7.95
C MET A 55 -7.96 -1.19 6.67
N LEU A 56 -8.73 -0.09 6.73
CA LEU A 56 -9.44 0.47 5.58
C LEU A 56 -8.49 0.88 4.46
N PHE A 57 -7.42 1.63 4.75
CA PHE A 57 -6.42 1.99 3.74
C PHE A 57 -5.74 0.76 3.14
N THR A 58 -5.42 -0.23 3.96
CA THR A 58 -4.84 -1.50 3.48
C THR A 58 -5.79 -2.23 2.54
N GLY A 59 -7.08 -2.28 2.86
CA GLY A 59 -8.11 -2.82 1.99
C GLY A 59 -8.18 -2.08 0.65
N LEU A 60 -8.20 -0.75 0.66
CA LEU A 60 -8.24 0.06 -0.56
C LEU A 60 -7.00 -0.14 -1.45
N PHE A 61 -5.80 -0.18 -0.88
CA PHE A 61 -4.58 -0.48 -1.65
C PHE A 61 -4.54 -1.92 -2.15
N THR A 62 -5.15 -2.86 -1.43
CA THR A 62 -5.30 -4.25 -1.89
C THR A 62 -6.23 -4.32 -3.10
N VAL A 63 -7.34 -3.58 -3.08
CA VAL A 63 -8.25 -3.48 -4.23
C VAL A 63 -7.54 -2.84 -5.43
N GLU A 64 -6.77 -1.75 -5.23
CA GLU A 64 -5.92 -1.16 -6.29
C GLU A 64 -5.00 -2.22 -6.91
N MET A 65 -4.27 -2.98 -6.08
CA MET A 65 -3.36 -4.03 -6.54
C MET A 65 -4.10 -5.09 -7.36
N ILE A 66 -5.28 -5.55 -6.92
CA ILE A 66 -6.08 -6.55 -7.63
C ILE A 66 -6.56 -6.01 -8.99
N LEU A 67 -7.02 -4.75 -9.03
CA LEU A 67 -7.46 -4.12 -10.28
C LEU A 67 -6.30 -4.01 -11.28
N LYS A 68 -5.10 -3.62 -10.83
CA LYS A 68 -3.88 -3.61 -11.66
C LYS A 68 -3.47 -5.03 -12.09
N LEU A 69 -3.58 -6.01 -11.18
CA LEU A 69 -3.66 -7.46 -11.39
C LEU A 69 -4.36 -7.83 -12.69
N ILE A 70 -5.65 -7.53 -12.71
CA ILE A 70 -6.58 -7.88 -13.77
C ILE A 70 -6.27 -7.06 -15.04
N ALA A 71 -6.00 -5.76 -14.91
CA ALA A 71 -5.73 -4.86 -16.02
C ALA A 71 -4.49 -5.25 -16.84
N PHE A 72 -3.34 -5.46 -16.18
CA PHE A 72 -2.05 -5.64 -16.86
C PHE A 72 -1.66 -7.09 -17.09
N LYS A 73 -2.34 -8.04 -16.42
CA LYS A 73 -1.91 -9.43 -16.22
C LYS A 73 -0.65 -9.52 -15.35
N PRO A 74 -0.48 -10.62 -14.59
CA PRO A 74 0.65 -10.78 -13.67
C PRO A 74 2.02 -10.57 -14.33
N ARG A 75 2.20 -11.10 -15.56
CA ARG A 75 3.48 -11.01 -16.27
C ARG A 75 3.92 -9.57 -16.56
N HIS A 76 3.02 -8.66 -16.93
CA HIS A 76 3.43 -7.26 -17.16
C HIS A 76 3.43 -6.45 -15.87
N TYR A 77 2.58 -6.82 -14.90
CA TYR A 77 2.54 -6.17 -13.61
C TYR A 77 3.88 -6.28 -12.87
N PHE A 78 4.49 -7.46 -12.82
CA PHE A 78 5.76 -7.69 -12.09
C PHE A 78 7.02 -7.21 -12.83
N VAL A 79 6.91 -6.85 -14.11
CA VAL A 79 8.04 -6.29 -14.87
C VAL A 79 8.26 -4.81 -14.52
N ASP A 80 7.21 -4.09 -14.16
CA ASP A 80 7.32 -2.71 -13.70
C ASP A 80 7.72 -2.69 -12.21
N ALA A 81 8.93 -2.20 -11.93
CA ALA A 81 9.48 -2.13 -10.59
C ALA A 81 8.58 -1.37 -9.61
N TRP A 82 7.85 -0.36 -10.07
CA TRP A 82 6.95 0.42 -9.21
C TRP A 82 5.68 -0.35 -8.84
N ASN A 83 5.13 -1.13 -9.77
CA ASN A 83 4.01 -2.02 -9.50
C ASN A 83 4.44 -3.19 -8.60
N THR A 84 5.64 -3.74 -8.80
CA THR A 84 6.19 -4.76 -7.90
C THR A 84 6.40 -4.21 -6.48
N PHE A 85 6.90 -2.98 -6.35
CA PHE A 85 7.02 -2.31 -5.05
C PHE A 85 5.65 -2.08 -4.40
N ASP A 86 4.65 -1.63 -5.17
CA ASP A 86 3.27 -1.49 -4.73
C ASP A 86 2.73 -2.80 -4.14
N ALA A 87 2.84 -3.91 -4.87
CA ALA A 87 2.45 -5.23 -4.38
C ALA A 87 3.21 -5.65 -3.11
N LEU A 88 4.52 -5.41 -3.04
CA LEU A 88 5.31 -5.72 -1.84
C LEU A 88 4.78 -4.98 -0.61
N THR A 89 4.46 -3.69 -0.74
CA THR A 89 3.90 -2.91 0.37
C THR A 89 2.52 -3.42 0.81
N VAL A 90 1.67 -3.83 -0.14
CA VAL A 90 0.34 -4.38 0.15
C VAL A 90 0.48 -5.72 0.87
N VAL A 91 1.29 -6.64 0.35
CA VAL A 91 1.53 -7.95 0.97
C VAL A 91 2.13 -7.80 2.36
N GLY A 92 3.13 -6.94 2.53
CA GLY A 92 3.72 -6.67 3.85
C GLY A 92 2.69 -6.11 4.85
N SER A 93 1.75 -5.29 4.38
CA SER A 93 0.66 -4.76 5.23
C SER A 93 -0.38 -5.82 5.60
N ILE A 94 -0.70 -6.75 4.70
CA ILE A 94 -1.63 -7.86 4.98
C ILE A 94 -1.01 -8.81 6.00
N VAL A 95 0.27 -9.14 5.84
CA VAL A 95 1.03 -9.97 6.78
C VAL A 95 1.10 -9.31 8.16
N ASP A 96 1.34 -8.00 8.22
CA ASP A 96 1.33 -7.23 9.47
C ASP A 96 0.01 -7.37 10.25
N ILE A 97 -1.12 -7.22 9.55
CA ILE A 97 -2.47 -7.39 10.13
C ILE A 97 -2.66 -8.84 10.59
N ALA A 98 -2.36 -9.82 9.74
CA ALA A 98 -2.54 -11.24 10.07
C ALA A 98 -1.72 -11.65 11.30
N ILE A 99 -0.47 -11.20 11.40
CA ILE A 99 0.39 -11.46 12.57
C ILE A 99 -0.14 -10.76 13.82
N THR A 100 -0.64 -9.53 13.69
CA THR A 100 -1.21 -8.78 14.83
C THR A 100 -2.44 -9.49 15.41
N GLU A 101 -3.33 -9.99 14.55
CA GLU A 101 -4.53 -10.74 14.96
C GLU A 101 -4.18 -12.10 15.58
N VAL A 102 -3.24 -12.85 14.99
CA VAL A 102 -2.83 -14.17 15.50
C VAL A 102 -2.09 -14.06 16.84
N ASN A 103 -1.23 -13.06 17.01
CA ASN A 103 -0.50 -12.85 18.26
C ASN A 103 -1.39 -12.28 19.38
N GLY A 104 -2.49 -11.59 19.05
CA GLY A 104 -3.52 -11.24 20.04
C GLY A 104 -4.16 -12.46 20.70
N LEU A 105 -4.07 -13.64 20.06
CA LEU A 105 -4.60 -14.90 20.57
C LEU A 105 -3.55 -15.77 21.29
N GLN A 106 -2.26 -15.55 21.05
CA GLN A 106 -1.16 -16.32 21.65
C GLN A 106 -0.24 -15.42 22.47
N ASN A 107 -0.24 -15.59 23.80
CA ASN A 107 0.61 -14.88 24.78
C ASN A 107 2.12 -15.22 24.64
N SER A 108 2.72 -15.05 23.46
CA SER A 108 4.14 -15.29 23.18
C SER A 108 4.88 -13.96 23.08
N GLU A 109 5.35 -13.44 24.22
CA GLU A 109 5.64 -12.00 24.36
C GLU A 109 6.98 -11.51 23.77
N GLU A 110 7.97 -12.35 23.52
CA GLU A 110 9.34 -11.84 23.31
C GLU A 110 9.79 -11.77 21.84
N ASN A 111 9.59 -12.83 21.06
CA ASN A 111 9.92 -12.84 19.61
C ASN A 111 8.86 -12.12 18.74
N ALA A 112 7.64 -11.95 19.26
CA ALA A 112 6.54 -11.29 18.56
C ALA A 112 6.72 -9.76 18.50
N ARG A 113 7.31 -9.13 19.52
CA ARG A 113 7.43 -7.66 19.59
C ARG A 113 8.37 -7.09 18.51
N ILE A 114 9.46 -7.78 18.19
CA ILE A 114 10.42 -7.36 17.16
C ILE A 114 9.81 -7.45 15.76
N SER A 115 9.13 -8.55 15.45
CA SER A 115 8.49 -8.77 14.14
C SER A 115 7.34 -7.79 13.88
N ILE A 116 6.48 -7.54 14.88
CA ILE A 116 5.39 -6.56 14.78
C ILE A 116 5.93 -5.14 14.48
N THR A 117 7.08 -4.75 15.03
CA THR A 117 7.65 -3.42 14.80
C THR A 117 8.23 -3.30 13.38
N PHE A 118 8.83 -4.37 12.85
CA PHE A 118 9.37 -4.38 11.49
C PHE A 118 8.27 -4.30 10.42
N PHE A 119 7.17 -5.06 10.59
CA PHE A 119 6.10 -5.08 9.58
C PHE A 119 5.33 -3.75 9.50
N ARG A 120 5.25 -2.99 10.60
CA ARG A 120 4.74 -1.60 10.57
C ARG A 120 5.50 -0.69 9.61
N LEU A 121 6.77 -0.97 9.32
CA LEU A 121 7.54 -0.20 8.33
C LEU A 121 6.91 -0.28 6.94
N PHE A 122 6.27 -1.39 6.55
CA PHE A 122 5.60 -1.49 5.25
C PHE A 122 4.46 -0.47 5.08
N ARG A 123 3.84 -0.04 6.19
CA ARG A 123 2.85 1.05 6.17
C ARG A 123 3.53 2.37 5.82
N VAL A 124 4.68 2.67 6.41
CA VAL A 124 5.48 3.87 6.11
C VAL A 124 6.07 3.82 4.70
N MET A 125 6.43 2.64 4.20
CA MET A 125 6.92 2.45 2.83
C MET A 125 5.89 2.87 1.76
N ARG A 126 4.60 2.98 2.11
CA ARG A 126 3.58 3.53 1.20
C ARG A 126 3.88 4.99 0.81
N LEU A 127 4.61 5.75 1.64
CA LEU A 127 5.06 7.11 1.30
C LEU A 127 5.98 7.13 0.08
N VAL A 128 6.76 6.06 -0.10
CA VAL A 128 7.66 5.91 -1.26
C VAL A 128 6.87 5.79 -2.56
N LYS A 129 5.59 5.38 -2.52
CA LYS A 129 4.70 5.41 -3.69
C LYS A 129 4.44 6.83 -4.21
N LEU A 130 4.66 7.88 -3.42
CA LEU A 130 4.57 9.25 -3.91
C LEU A 130 5.69 9.54 -4.93
N LEU A 131 6.87 8.94 -4.74
CA LEU A 131 8.01 9.09 -5.65
C LEU A 131 7.76 8.42 -7.01
N SER A 132 6.95 7.34 -7.03
CA SER A 132 6.60 6.64 -8.26
C SER A 132 5.66 7.45 -9.16
N ARG A 133 4.94 8.43 -8.58
CA ARG A 133 3.93 9.25 -9.26
C ARG A 133 4.46 10.58 -9.75
N GLY A 134 5.48 11.13 -9.09
CA GLY A 134 6.15 12.33 -9.58
C GLY A 134 7.06 11.99 -10.76
N GLU A 135 6.62 12.22 -12.00
CA GLU A 135 7.43 11.99 -13.21
C GLU A 135 8.78 12.72 -13.16
N GLY A 136 8.79 13.97 -12.64
CA GLY A 136 10.01 14.75 -12.43
C GLY A 136 10.93 14.14 -11.37
N ILE A 137 10.38 13.67 -10.24
CA ILE A 137 11.14 13.03 -9.16
C ILE A 137 11.75 11.71 -9.65
N ARG A 138 10.98 10.91 -10.40
CA ARG A 138 11.43 9.65 -10.98
C ARG A 138 12.57 9.87 -11.97
N THR A 139 12.48 10.90 -12.79
CA THR A 139 13.54 11.28 -13.74
C THR A 139 14.81 11.72 -13.00
N LEU A 140 14.70 12.55 -11.97
CA LEU A 140 15.83 12.98 -11.15
C LEU A 140 16.52 11.80 -10.46
N LEU A 141 15.75 10.92 -9.81
CA LEU A 141 16.29 9.72 -9.16
C LEU A 141 17.03 8.82 -10.16
N TRP A 142 16.49 8.66 -11.36
CA TRP A 142 17.13 7.89 -12.41
C TRP A 142 18.46 8.50 -12.85
N THR A 143 18.54 9.83 -12.94
CA THR A 143 19.79 10.55 -13.27
C THR A 143 20.86 10.41 -12.19
N PHE A 144 20.50 10.31 -10.90
CA PHE A 144 21.47 10.12 -9.82
C PHE A 144 21.97 8.69 -9.66
N ILE A 145 21.15 7.69 -10.03
CA ILE A 145 21.49 6.27 -9.89
C ILE A 145 22.37 5.76 -11.04
N LYS A 146 22.32 6.43 -12.20
CA LYS A 146 23.05 6.06 -13.42
C LYS A 146 24.37 6.81 -13.54
#